data_AF-A0A023AZS5-F1
#
_entry.id   AF-A0A023AZS5-F1
#
_cell.length_a   1.000
_cell.length_b   1.000
_cell.length_c   1.000
_cell.angle_alpha   90.00
_cell.angle_beta   90.00
_cell.angle_gamma   90.00
#
_symmetry.space_group_name_H-M   'P 1'
#
loop_
_entity.id
_entity.type
_entity.pdbx_description
1 polymer ?
#
loop_
_entity_poly.entity_id
_entity_poly.type
_entity_poly.pdbx_seq_one_letter_code
_entity_poly.pdbx_strand_id
1 'polypeptide(L)'
;MEPLILDGDLSEVELSSLQTSLDVCKRAFKATAEQMQPADNSSWAVLGVCDGNGGRLVCADREHSQDPFCHSFGVPTEFDLADVGKAIERYRAPHTCAIHCNSLEDRSSLVQQRTALELAATMLGKNVTNLGPDELQQLGNQIWQKLEWDPECTQKCFLQGCTAGSFTGTKSSCACTAARFDCESHNRNVLLEKINVFQKDQDNHIKKVGLFAFNTKPEKLFHKKFVRQGEFNVCSFECWVQSLLDNTTNTN
;
A
#
# COMPACT_ATOMS: atom_id res chain seq x y z
N MET A 1 -25.29 14.79 -18.68
CA MET A 1 -23.91 14.28 -18.61
C MET A 1 -23.39 14.72 -17.26
N GLU A 2 -23.56 13.86 -16.27
CA GLU A 2 -23.18 14.14 -14.88
C GLU A 2 -21.65 14.15 -14.79
N PRO A 3 -21.02 15.15 -14.16
CA PRO A 3 -19.58 15.14 -13.98
C PRO A 3 -19.23 13.97 -13.06
N LEU A 4 -18.34 13.09 -13.52
CA LEU A 4 -17.66 12.11 -12.67
C LEU A 4 -16.94 12.88 -11.57
N ILE A 5 -17.55 12.95 -10.39
CA ILE A 5 -16.90 13.44 -9.18
C ILE A 5 -15.67 12.54 -8.97
N LEU A 6 -14.49 13.14 -9.06
CA LEU A 6 -13.20 12.52 -8.74
C LEU A 6 -13.10 12.36 -7.22
N ASP A 7 -14.05 11.63 -6.61
CA ASP A 7 -13.95 11.19 -5.22
C ASP A 7 -12.81 10.18 -5.13
N GLY A 8 -11.75 10.54 -4.40
CA GLY A 8 -10.61 9.65 -4.18
C GLY A 8 -9.28 10.40 -4.02
N ASP A 9 -9.30 11.54 -3.32
CA ASP A 9 -8.07 12.15 -2.84
C ASP A 9 -7.94 11.84 -1.34
N LEU A 10 -6.74 11.44 -0.93
CA LEU A 10 -6.41 11.19 0.47
C LEU A 10 -6.73 12.44 1.32
N SER A 11 -7.47 12.28 2.40
CA SER A 11 -7.69 13.34 3.39
C SER A 11 -6.41 13.61 4.20
N GLU A 12 -6.35 14.76 4.87
CA GLU A 12 -5.21 15.10 5.75
C GLU A 12 -5.09 14.12 6.94
N VAL A 13 -6.22 13.63 7.45
CA VAL A 13 -6.25 12.65 8.55
C VAL A 13 -5.71 11.31 8.08
N GLU A 14 -6.15 10.83 6.90
CA GLU A 14 -5.62 9.60 6.32
C GLU A 14 -4.12 9.75 6.03
N LEU A 15 -3.66 10.87 5.47
CA LEU A 15 -2.24 11.13 5.27
C LEU A 15 -1.46 11.04 6.59
N SER A 16 -1.95 11.69 7.65
CA SER A 16 -1.31 11.67 8.97
C SER A 16 -1.21 10.24 9.53
N SER A 17 -2.19 9.38 9.24
CA SER A 17 -2.17 7.96 9.64
C SER A 17 -1.08 7.12 8.95
N LEU A 18 -0.51 7.64 7.85
CA LEU A 18 0.59 7.00 7.12
C LEU A 18 1.96 7.46 7.60
N GLN A 19 2.03 8.44 8.51
CA GLN A 19 3.28 9.00 9.00
C GLN A 19 4.11 7.93 9.70
N THR A 20 5.40 7.84 9.39
CA THR A 20 6.30 6.90 10.08
C THR A 20 6.92 7.54 11.31
N SER A 21 7.41 6.72 12.25
CA SER A 21 8.11 7.25 13.41
C SER A 21 9.34 8.08 13.00
N LEU A 22 9.66 9.09 13.81
CA LEU A 22 10.73 10.04 13.51
C LEU A 22 12.08 9.34 13.31
N ASP A 23 12.40 8.34 14.13
CA ASP A 23 13.67 7.61 14.03
C ASP A 23 13.78 6.80 12.73
N VAL A 24 12.68 6.15 12.31
CA VAL A 24 12.62 5.45 11.03
C VAL A 24 12.77 6.45 9.88
N CYS A 25 12.09 7.60 9.97
CA CYS A 25 12.15 8.63 8.96
C CYS A 25 13.55 9.23 8.80
N LYS A 26 14.23 9.53 9.92
CA LYS A 26 15.61 10.04 9.92
C LYS A 26 16.60 9.06 9.30
N ARG A 27 16.46 7.76 9.58
CA ARG A 27 17.29 6.71 8.94
C ARG A 27 17.04 6.66 7.44
N ALA A 28 15.78 6.68 7.01
CA ALA A 28 15.41 6.69 5.60
C ALA A 28 15.95 7.93 4.88
N PHE A 29 15.80 9.11 5.48
CA PHE A 29 16.34 10.37 4.97
C PHE A 29 17.84 10.35 4.78
N LYS A 30 18.59 9.83 5.77
CA LYS A 30 20.04 9.67 5.63
C LYS A 30 20.40 8.74 4.46
N ALA A 31 19.64 7.67 4.27
CA ALA A 31 19.89 6.70 3.19
C ALA A 31 19.54 7.24 1.80
N THR A 32 18.62 8.21 1.69
CA THR A 32 18.15 8.75 0.41
C THR A 32 18.55 10.19 0.15
N ALA A 33 19.38 10.81 1.00
CA ALA A 33 19.73 12.23 0.93
C ALA A 33 20.28 12.66 -0.44
N GLU A 34 21.10 11.82 -1.08
CA GLU A 34 21.70 12.10 -2.39
C GLU A 34 20.71 11.91 -3.57
N GLN A 35 19.55 11.30 -3.31
CA GLN A 35 18.53 10.96 -4.31
C GLN A 35 17.32 11.90 -4.26
N MET A 36 17.33 12.88 -3.35
CA MET A 36 16.22 13.83 -3.20
C MET A 36 16.06 14.68 -4.46
N GLN A 37 14.83 14.77 -4.95
CA GLN A 37 14.44 15.56 -6.11
C GLN A 37 13.39 16.60 -5.70
N PRO A 38 13.25 17.70 -6.45
CA PRO A 38 12.16 18.65 -6.25
C PRO A 38 10.80 17.95 -6.24
N ALA A 39 9.93 18.35 -5.32
CA ALA A 39 8.56 17.86 -5.26
C ALA A 39 7.69 18.64 -6.26
N ASP A 40 7.19 17.97 -7.31
CA ASP A 40 6.23 18.56 -8.26
C ASP A 40 5.03 17.63 -8.55
N ASN A 41 3.91 18.19 -9.02
CA ASN A 41 2.67 17.45 -9.30
C ASN A 41 2.82 16.28 -10.29
N SER A 42 3.82 16.31 -11.19
CA SER A 42 4.07 15.26 -12.18
C SER A 42 4.94 14.12 -11.63
N SER A 43 5.69 14.39 -10.57
CA SER A 43 6.73 13.51 -10.01
C SER A 43 6.20 12.23 -9.40
N TRP A 44 4.92 12.17 -9.03
CA TRP A 44 4.36 11.05 -8.25
C TRP A 44 3.71 9.95 -9.10
N ALA A 45 3.51 10.17 -10.40
CA ALA A 45 2.88 9.19 -11.30
C ALA A 45 3.85 8.09 -11.75
N VAL A 46 4.68 7.57 -10.83
CA VAL A 46 5.67 6.54 -11.14
C VAL A 46 5.08 5.16 -10.81
N LEU A 47 4.85 4.36 -11.84
CA LEU A 47 4.43 2.96 -11.67
C LEU A 47 5.62 2.07 -11.32
N GLY A 48 5.40 1.09 -10.44
CA GLY A 48 6.34 0.00 -10.19
C GLY A 48 7.51 0.33 -9.27
N VAL A 49 7.42 1.41 -8.49
CA VAL A 49 8.47 1.72 -7.53
C VAL A 49 8.43 0.72 -6.38
N CYS A 50 9.60 0.22 -5.97
CA CYS A 50 9.80 -0.73 -4.87
C CYS A 50 9.28 -2.16 -5.08
N ASP A 51 9.12 -2.63 -6.33
CA ASP A 51 8.79 -4.03 -6.65
C ASP A 51 7.58 -4.59 -5.88
N GLY A 52 6.58 -3.74 -5.62
CA GLY A 52 5.36 -4.11 -4.89
C GLY A 52 5.54 -4.26 -3.38
N ASN A 53 6.72 -3.98 -2.83
CA ASN A 53 6.98 -4.06 -1.40
C ASN A 53 6.50 -2.83 -0.62
N GLY A 54 6.02 -1.80 -1.33
CA GLY A 54 5.77 -0.50 -0.74
C GLY A 54 7.05 0.17 -0.26
N GLY A 55 6.88 1.31 0.37
CA GLY A 55 8.00 2.11 0.84
C GLY A 55 7.52 3.32 1.61
N ARG A 56 8.40 4.31 1.67
CA ARG A 56 8.13 5.59 2.33
C ARG A 56 8.52 6.72 1.40
N LEU A 57 7.67 7.72 1.28
CA LEU A 57 8.05 8.99 0.66
C LEU A 57 8.68 9.85 1.73
N VAL A 58 9.96 10.19 1.54
CA VAL A 58 10.81 10.90 2.48
C VAL A 58 10.99 12.33 1.99
N CYS A 59 10.45 13.31 2.69
CA CYS A 59 10.38 14.70 2.23
C CYS A 59 10.99 15.68 3.22
N ALA A 60 11.37 16.85 2.70
CA ALA A 60 11.87 17.99 3.46
C ALA A 60 11.29 19.30 2.94
N ASP A 61 10.92 20.21 3.85
CA ASP A 61 10.35 21.52 3.52
C ASP A 61 11.36 22.49 2.90
N ARG A 62 12.66 22.21 3.05
CA ARG A 62 13.76 23.03 2.54
C ARG A 62 14.86 22.14 2.01
N GLU A 63 15.58 22.66 1.02
CA GLU A 63 16.83 22.06 0.55
C GLU A 63 17.77 21.89 1.76
N HIS A 64 18.14 20.63 2.05
CA HIS A 64 18.99 20.25 3.20
C HIS A 64 18.41 20.46 4.62
N SER A 65 17.08 20.48 4.78
CA SER A 65 16.48 20.46 6.14
C SER A 65 16.91 19.20 6.92
N GLN A 66 17.19 19.36 8.22
CA GLN A 66 17.45 18.23 9.13
C GLN A 66 16.17 17.62 9.73
N ASP A 67 15.01 18.20 9.41
CA ASP A 67 13.70 17.77 9.90
C ASP A 67 12.90 17.10 8.77
N PRO A 68 13.21 15.84 8.43
CA PRO A 68 12.46 15.12 7.43
C PRO A 68 11.12 14.67 7.99
N PHE A 69 10.14 14.54 7.10
CA PHE A 69 8.90 13.84 7.38
C PHE A 69 8.68 12.75 6.34
N CYS A 70 8.02 11.67 6.77
CA CYS A 70 7.89 10.46 5.96
C CYS A 70 6.49 9.89 6.06
N HIS A 71 5.94 9.45 4.93
CA HIS A 71 4.67 8.74 4.88
C HIS A 71 4.81 7.44 4.11
N SER A 72 4.21 6.37 4.65
CA SER A 72 4.21 5.05 4.01
C SER A 72 3.29 5.04 2.79
N PHE A 73 3.66 4.28 1.76
CA PHE A 73 2.83 3.98 0.59
C PHE A 73 3.00 2.51 0.19
N GLY A 74 2.04 1.98 -0.56
CA GLY A 74 1.96 0.55 -0.87
C GLY A 74 1.83 -0.30 0.39
N VAL A 75 2.17 -1.58 0.33
CA VAL A 75 2.11 -2.50 1.48
C VAL A 75 2.86 -1.93 2.71
N PRO A 76 2.27 -1.91 3.93
CA PRO A 76 1.00 -2.55 4.35
C PRO A 76 -0.22 -1.62 4.31
N THR A 77 -0.20 -0.60 3.45
CA THR A 77 -1.25 0.40 3.30
C THR A 77 -2.04 0.16 2.01
N GLU A 78 -3.23 0.74 1.96
CA GLU A 78 -4.10 0.69 0.79
C GLU A 78 -3.87 1.86 -0.16
N PHE A 79 -2.88 2.73 0.08
CA PHE A 79 -2.64 3.92 -0.72
C PHE A 79 -1.36 3.77 -1.51
N ASP A 80 -1.41 4.04 -2.81
CA ASP A 80 -0.23 3.98 -3.67
C ASP A 80 0.65 5.24 -3.52
N LEU A 81 1.81 5.23 -4.16
CA LEU A 81 2.76 6.35 -4.15
C LEU A 81 2.13 7.65 -4.68
N ALA A 82 1.29 7.56 -5.72
CA ALA A 82 0.71 8.73 -6.35
C ALA A 82 -0.35 9.39 -5.45
N ASP A 83 -1.16 8.60 -4.77
CA ASP A 83 -2.13 9.07 -3.78
C ASP A 83 -1.43 9.79 -2.63
N VAL A 84 -0.37 9.17 -2.07
CA VAL A 84 0.41 9.74 -0.95
C VAL A 84 1.17 10.99 -1.38
N GLY A 85 1.83 10.97 -2.54
CA GLY A 85 2.59 12.11 -3.06
C GLY A 85 1.72 13.34 -3.31
N LYS A 86 0.56 13.17 -3.97
CA LYS A 86 -0.41 14.26 -4.19
C LYS A 86 -0.94 14.85 -2.89
N ALA A 87 -1.19 14.00 -1.89
CA ALA A 87 -1.66 14.45 -0.59
C ALA A 87 -0.58 15.26 0.15
N ILE A 88 0.67 14.77 0.14
CA ILE A 88 1.80 15.50 0.72
C ILE A 88 1.97 16.86 0.06
N GLU A 89 1.94 16.92 -1.28
CA GLU A 89 2.04 18.18 -1.99
C GLU A 89 0.91 19.14 -1.61
N ARG A 90 -0.33 18.63 -1.52
CA ARG A 90 -1.50 19.43 -1.15
C ARG A 90 -1.43 20.00 0.28
N TYR A 91 -1.06 19.18 1.26
CA TYR A 91 -1.18 19.56 2.68
C TYR A 91 0.14 20.01 3.32
N ARG A 92 1.29 19.64 2.75
CA ARG A 92 2.62 19.92 3.31
C ARG A 92 3.49 20.74 2.37
N ALA A 93 3.28 20.64 1.05
CA ALA A 93 4.03 21.36 0.02
C ALA A 93 5.56 21.33 0.23
N PRO A 94 6.19 20.15 0.34
CA PRO A 94 7.63 20.05 0.56
C PRO A 94 8.43 20.63 -0.59
N HIS A 95 9.71 20.93 -0.33
CA HIS A 95 10.63 21.37 -1.37
C HIS A 95 11.21 20.17 -2.14
N THR A 96 11.65 19.14 -1.41
CA THR A 96 12.25 17.94 -2.00
C THR A 96 11.72 16.66 -1.36
N CYS A 97 11.69 15.59 -2.14
CA CYS A 97 11.42 14.25 -1.65
C CYS A 97 12.30 13.20 -2.32
N ALA A 98 12.44 12.04 -1.67
CA ALA A 98 13.02 10.83 -2.21
C ALA A 98 12.17 9.62 -1.80
N ILE A 99 12.35 8.51 -2.51
CA ILE A 99 11.65 7.26 -2.24
C ILE A 99 12.59 6.31 -1.52
N HIS A 100 12.18 5.81 -0.35
CA HIS A 100 12.88 4.75 0.37
C HIS A 100 12.06 3.46 0.31
N CYS A 101 12.51 2.50 -0.48
CA CYS A 101 11.83 1.22 -0.64
C CYS A 101 11.99 0.30 0.57
N ASN A 102 10.97 -0.52 0.83
CA ASN A 102 11.06 -1.60 1.82
C ASN A 102 11.76 -2.82 1.20
N SER A 103 12.55 -3.53 2.01
CA SER A 103 12.97 -4.88 1.68
C SER A 103 11.78 -5.86 1.77
N LEU A 104 11.95 -7.08 1.26
CA LEU A 104 10.95 -8.15 1.41
C LEU A 104 10.69 -8.50 2.89
N GLU A 105 11.74 -8.44 3.71
CA GLU A 105 11.68 -8.68 5.15
C GLU A 105 10.92 -7.56 5.86
N ASP A 106 11.26 -6.30 5.55
CA ASP A 106 10.55 -5.13 6.08
C ASP A 106 9.07 -5.19 5.73
N ARG A 107 8.74 -5.51 4.47
CA ARG A 107 7.36 -5.66 4.01
C ARG A 107 6.61 -6.68 4.87
N SER A 108 7.22 -7.85 5.06
CA SER A 108 6.61 -8.93 5.84
C SER A 108 6.39 -8.49 7.29
N SER A 109 7.41 -7.91 7.94
CA SER A 109 7.29 -7.41 9.33
C SER A 109 6.21 -6.32 9.45
N LEU A 110 6.20 -5.34 8.54
CA LEU A 110 5.22 -4.24 8.55
C LEU A 110 3.78 -4.72 8.34
N VAL A 111 3.56 -5.72 7.47
CA VAL A 111 2.23 -6.36 7.34
C VAL A 111 1.80 -6.96 8.65
N GLN A 112 2.66 -7.75 9.31
CA GLN A 112 2.33 -8.37 10.60
C GLN A 112 2.03 -7.33 11.68
N GLN A 113 2.87 -6.29 11.79
CA GLN A 113 2.64 -5.21 12.75
C GLN A 113 1.32 -4.49 12.49
N ARG A 114 1.00 -4.17 11.23
CA ARG A 114 -0.28 -3.53 10.89
C ARG A 114 -1.46 -4.47 11.14
N THR A 115 -1.33 -5.76 10.85
CA THR A 115 -2.34 -6.77 11.18
C THR A 115 -2.66 -6.79 12.67
N ALA A 116 -1.64 -6.74 13.53
CA ALA A 116 -1.86 -6.62 14.97
C ALA A 116 -2.60 -5.34 15.34
N LEU A 117 -2.18 -4.19 14.82
CA LEU A 117 -2.80 -2.90 15.12
C LEU A 117 -4.30 -2.86 14.75
N GLU A 118 -4.67 -3.47 13.63
CA GLU A 118 -6.01 -3.39 13.07
C GLU A 118 -6.96 -4.49 13.59
N LEU A 119 -6.43 -5.68 13.87
CA LEU A 119 -7.26 -6.86 14.13
C LEU A 119 -7.11 -7.47 15.53
N ALA A 120 -6.08 -7.11 16.31
CA ALA A 120 -5.86 -7.73 17.63
C ALA A 120 -7.02 -7.50 18.61
N ALA A 121 -7.62 -6.31 18.59
CA ALA A 121 -8.72 -5.97 19.48
C ALA A 121 -9.97 -6.80 19.16
N THR A 122 -10.30 -6.98 17.88
CA THR A 122 -11.52 -7.67 17.44
C THR A 122 -11.35 -9.19 17.40
N MET A 123 -10.19 -9.69 16.99
CA MET A 123 -9.96 -11.14 16.83
C MET A 123 -9.41 -11.81 18.08
N LEU A 124 -8.65 -11.09 18.91
CA LEU A 124 -7.97 -11.65 20.08
C LEU A 124 -8.35 -10.98 21.41
N GLY A 125 -9.15 -9.91 21.38
CA GLY A 125 -9.48 -9.13 22.59
C GLY A 125 -8.26 -8.46 23.24
N LYS A 126 -7.19 -8.23 22.48
CA LYS A 126 -5.92 -7.69 23.00
C LYS A 126 -5.76 -6.21 22.67
N ASN A 127 -5.33 -5.43 23.66
CA ASN A 127 -4.91 -4.05 23.46
C ASN A 127 -3.45 -3.98 22.99
N VAL A 128 -3.19 -3.18 21.96
CA VAL A 128 -1.91 -3.06 21.25
C VAL A 128 -1.21 -1.72 21.45
N THR A 129 -1.82 -0.76 22.16
CA THR A 129 -1.31 0.64 22.24
C THR A 129 0.11 0.75 22.79
N ASN A 130 0.54 -0.20 23.62
CA ASN A 130 1.85 -0.16 24.29
C ASN A 130 2.84 -1.22 23.79
N LEU A 131 2.50 -1.95 22.72
CA LEU A 131 3.36 -3.01 22.21
C LEU A 131 4.47 -2.46 21.32
N GLY A 132 5.66 -3.01 21.47
CA GLY A 132 6.78 -2.74 20.57
C GLY A 132 6.63 -3.42 19.20
N PRO A 133 7.47 -3.07 18.21
CA PRO A 133 7.41 -3.66 16.86
C PRO A 133 7.47 -5.19 16.83
N ASP A 134 8.35 -5.80 17.64
CA ASP A 134 8.51 -7.26 17.67
C ASP A 134 7.28 -7.96 18.26
N GLU A 135 6.69 -7.39 19.30
CA GLU A 135 5.46 -7.90 19.92
C GLU A 135 4.26 -7.76 18.97
N LEU A 136 4.16 -6.63 18.26
CA LEU A 136 3.16 -6.41 17.21
C LEU A 136 3.34 -7.43 16.08
N GLN A 137 4.57 -7.70 15.64
CA GLN A 137 4.84 -8.70 14.61
C GLN A 137 4.44 -10.12 15.06
N GLN A 138 4.79 -10.51 16.28
CA GLN A 138 4.40 -11.81 16.84
C GLN A 138 2.87 -11.94 16.95
N LEU A 139 2.19 -10.88 17.38
CA LEU A 139 0.75 -10.86 17.49
C LEU A 139 0.06 -10.90 16.12
N GLY A 140 0.62 -10.21 15.12
CA GLY A 140 0.19 -10.30 13.73
C GLY A 140 0.25 -11.74 13.22
N ASN A 141 1.36 -12.44 13.49
CA ASN A 141 1.53 -13.83 13.07
C ASN A 141 0.46 -14.74 13.71
N GLN A 142 0.10 -14.53 14.98
CA GLN A 142 -0.99 -15.26 15.64
C GLN A 142 -2.34 -15.01 14.97
N ILE A 143 -2.60 -13.78 14.54
CA ILE A 143 -3.83 -13.42 13.83
C ILE A 143 -3.87 -14.09 12.45
N TRP A 144 -2.77 -14.08 11.70
CA TRP A 144 -2.69 -14.74 10.39
C TRP A 144 -2.92 -16.25 10.45
N GLN A 145 -2.56 -16.91 11.55
CA GLN A 145 -2.89 -18.32 11.77
C GLN A 145 -4.39 -18.59 11.94
N LYS A 146 -5.19 -17.56 12.25
CA LYS A 146 -6.66 -17.61 12.38
C LYS A 146 -7.40 -17.10 11.14
N LEU A 147 -6.67 -16.60 10.15
CA LEU A 147 -7.22 -16.16 8.88
C LEU A 147 -7.19 -17.30 7.87
N GLU A 148 -8.31 -17.52 7.20
CA GLU A 148 -8.44 -18.49 6.12
C GLU A 148 -8.55 -17.76 4.79
N TRP A 149 -7.85 -18.29 3.79
CA TRP A 149 -7.93 -17.78 2.43
C TRP A 149 -9.31 -18.12 1.84
N ASP A 150 -10.01 -17.11 1.33
CA ASP A 150 -11.33 -17.26 0.72
C ASP A 150 -11.19 -17.40 -0.81
N PRO A 151 -11.34 -18.61 -1.38
CA PRO A 151 -11.28 -18.82 -2.83
C PRO A 151 -12.39 -18.12 -3.59
N GLU A 152 -13.58 -17.95 -3.00
CA GLU A 152 -14.73 -17.38 -3.70
C GLU A 152 -14.61 -15.85 -3.84
N CYS A 153 -13.96 -15.22 -2.87
CA CYS A 153 -13.69 -13.79 -2.85
C CYS A 153 -12.30 -13.41 -3.39
N THR A 154 -11.45 -14.39 -3.68
CA THR A 154 -10.14 -14.17 -4.33
C THR A 154 -10.27 -14.17 -5.85
N GLN A 155 -9.61 -13.22 -6.51
CA GLN A 155 -9.69 -13.07 -7.96
C GLN A 155 -8.32 -12.82 -8.56
N LYS A 156 -8.14 -13.30 -9.79
CA LYS A 156 -6.93 -13.06 -10.59
C LYS A 156 -7.34 -12.74 -12.03
N CYS A 157 -6.67 -11.77 -12.63
CA CYS A 157 -6.76 -11.49 -14.06
C CYS A 157 -5.38 -11.72 -14.68
N PHE A 158 -5.38 -12.28 -15.89
CA PHE A 158 -4.18 -12.54 -16.68
C PHE A 158 -4.43 -12.09 -18.12
N LEU A 159 -3.43 -11.44 -18.73
CA LEU A 159 -3.31 -11.10 -20.17
C LEU A 159 -4.35 -10.10 -20.74
N GLN A 160 -3.86 -9.15 -21.55
CA GLN A 160 -4.60 -8.12 -22.31
C GLN A 160 -5.54 -7.19 -21.53
N GLY A 161 -5.13 -6.80 -20.32
CA GLY A 161 -5.69 -5.65 -19.61
C GLY A 161 -6.58 -6.06 -18.46
N CYS A 162 -5.98 -6.13 -17.27
CA CYS A 162 -6.75 -6.10 -16.03
C CYS A 162 -7.49 -4.75 -15.97
N THR A 163 -8.77 -4.76 -16.32
CA THR A 163 -9.62 -3.56 -16.24
C THR A 163 -10.28 -3.49 -14.86
N ALA A 164 -10.75 -2.31 -14.48
CA ALA A 164 -11.61 -2.20 -13.29
C ALA A 164 -12.79 -3.18 -13.34
N GLY A 165 -13.34 -3.42 -14.53
CA GLY A 165 -14.44 -4.38 -14.76
C GLY A 165 -14.09 -5.84 -14.52
N SER A 166 -12.80 -6.20 -14.56
CA SER A 166 -12.33 -7.57 -14.33
C SER A 166 -12.57 -8.04 -12.88
N PHE A 167 -12.83 -7.11 -11.97
CA PHE A 167 -13.01 -7.39 -10.55
C PHE A 167 -14.37 -6.96 -9.98
N THR A 168 -15.18 -6.23 -10.75
CA THR A 168 -16.54 -5.82 -10.38
C THR A 168 -17.55 -6.96 -10.45
N GLY A 169 -17.18 -8.12 -11.01
CA GLY A 169 -17.99 -9.33 -11.02
C GLY A 169 -17.93 -10.14 -9.71
N THR A 170 -17.21 -9.65 -8.70
CA THR A 170 -17.24 -10.21 -7.35
C THR A 170 -18.68 -10.26 -6.84
N LYS A 171 -19.05 -11.37 -6.18
CA LYS A 171 -20.30 -11.42 -5.41
C LYS A 171 -20.27 -10.23 -4.46
N SER A 172 -21.24 -9.32 -4.54
CA SER A 172 -21.36 -8.13 -3.68
C SER A 172 -21.41 -8.44 -2.17
N SER A 173 -21.45 -9.73 -1.81
CA SER A 173 -21.37 -10.28 -0.47
C SER A 173 -19.96 -10.46 0.09
N CYS A 174 -18.89 -10.30 -0.71
CA CYS A 174 -17.52 -10.47 -0.22
C CYS A 174 -17.14 -9.40 0.81
N ALA A 175 -16.72 -9.84 2.00
CA ALA A 175 -16.23 -9.00 3.08
C ALA A 175 -14.95 -9.62 3.65
N CYS A 176 -13.81 -9.05 3.26
CA CYS A 176 -12.49 -9.56 3.64
C CYS A 176 -12.07 -8.96 4.97
N THR A 177 -11.69 -9.80 5.94
CA THR A 177 -11.04 -9.36 7.18
C THR A 177 -9.70 -8.71 6.87
N ALA A 178 -8.95 -9.32 5.96
CA ALA A 178 -7.75 -8.76 5.36
C ALA A 178 -7.78 -9.00 3.85
N ALA A 179 -7.29 -8.05 3.07
CA ALA A 179 -7.18 -8.19 1.63
C ALA A 179 -5.87 -7.61 1.13
N ARG A 180 -5.33 -8.27 0.10
CA ARG A 180 -4.11 -7.86 -0.59
C ARG A 180 -4.43 -7.72 -2.05
N PHE A 181 -3.93 -6.65 -2.65
CA PHE A 181 -4.04 -6.43 -4.08
C PHE A 181 -2.64 -6.26 -4.67
N ASP A 182 -2.26 -7.15 -5.57
CA ASP A 182 -0.99 -7.06 -6.29
C ASP A 182 -1.24 -6.94 -7.78
N CYS A 183 -0.48 -6.09 -8.44
CA CYS A 183 -0.47 -5.94 -9.89
C CYS A 183 0.95 -5.98 -10.43
N GLU A 184 1.07 -6.54 -11.62
CA GLU A 184 2.31 -6.79 -12.32
C GLU A 184 2.18 -6.39 -13.81
N SER A 185 3.11 -5.56 -14.28
CA SER A 185 3.20 -5.18 -15.69
C SER A 185 4.45 -5.75 -16.33
N HIS A 186 4.23 -6.48 -17.43
CA HIS A 186 5.28 -7.05 -18.28
C HIS A 186 5.49 -6.25 -19.57
N ASN A 187 4.79 -5.13 -19.77
CA ASN A 187 4.80 -4.45 -21.06
C ASN A 187 6.07 -3.59 -21.23
N ARG A 188 6.95 -4.02 -22.15
CA ARG A 188 8.25 -3.41 -22.44
C ARG A 188 8.17 -2.03 -23.12
N ASN A 189 7.08 -1.72 -23.82
CA ASN A 189 7.10 -0.69 -24.87
C ASN A 189 6.26 0.57 -24.61
N VAL A 190 5.46 0.64 -23.53
CA VAL A 190 4.47 1.73 -23.37
C VAL A 190 4.88 2.79 -22.33
N LEU A 191 5.79 2.46 -21.40
CA LEU A 191 6.06 3.29 -20.22
C LEU A 191 7.32 4.17 -20.30
N LEU A 192 8.09 4.10 -21.39
CA LEU A 192 9.39 4.78 -21.48
C LEU A 192 9.30 6.27 -21.84
N GLU A 193 8.16 6.79 -22.31
CA GLU A 193 8.07 8.19 -22.76
C GLU A 193 7.63 9.20 -21.69
N LYS A 194 7.21 8.76 -20.49
CA LYS A 194 6.69 9.68 -19.44
C LYS A 194 7.31 9.55 -18.05
N ILE A 195 8.30 8.68 -17.86
CA ILE A 195 8.91 8.45 -16.54
C ILE A 195 10.37 8.89 -16.58
N ASN A 196 10.65 10.10 -16.11
CA ASN A 196 12.00 10.61 -15.94
C ASN A 196 12.05 11.58 -14.75
N VAL A 197 12.10 11.05 -13.51
CA VAL A 197 12.64 11.80 -12.35
C VAL A 197 13.28 10.85 -11.31
N PHE A 198 12.71 9.68 -11.00
CA PHE A 198 13.16 8.86 -9.85
C PHE A 198 13.88 7.53 -10.15
N GLN A 199 13.99 7.07 -11.39
CA GLN A 199 14.69 5.82 -11.71
C GLN A 199 15.57 6.01 -12.94
N LYS A 200 16.90 5.97 -12.73
CA LYS A 200 17.90 6.02 -13.80
C LYS A 200 18.46 4.65 -14.18
N ASP A 201 18.04 3.57 -13.52
CA ASP A 201 18.59 2.24 -13.78
C ASP A 201 17.75 1.40 -14.75
N GLN A 202 18.51 0.92 -15.74
CA GLN A 202 18.16 0.10 -16.88
C GLN A 202 18.02 -1.37 -16.47
N ASP A 203 16.94 -2.02 -16.92
CA ASP A 203 16.89 -3.37 -17.50
C ASP A 203 15.58 -4.09 -17.16
N ASN A 204 14.72 -4.32 -18.15
CA ASN A 204 13.75 -5.43 -18.22
C ASN A 204 12.87 -5.76 -16.97
N HIS A 205 12.76 -4.86 -16.00
CA HIS A 205 12.16 -5.15 -14.71
C HIS A 205 10.64 -5.12 -14.79
N ILE A 206 10.06 -6.20 -14.29
CA ILE A 206 8.64 -6.37 -14.04
C ILE A 206 8.21 -5.31 -13.02
N LYS A 207 7.30 -4.42 -13.41
CA LYS A 207 6.77 -3.39 -12.49
C LYS A 207 5.69 -3.99 -11.63
N LYS A 208 5.86 -3.90 -10.31
CA LYS A 208 4.91 -4.43 -9.32
C LYS A 208 4.37 -3.35 -8.41
N VAL A 209 3.09 -3.46 -8.07
CA VAL A 209 2.45 -2.69 -7.00
C VAL A 209 1.67 -3.63 -6.12
N GLY A 210 1.81 -3.41 -4.81
CA GLY A 210 1.09 -4.14 -3.78
C GLY A 210 0.38 -3.15 -2.85
N LEU A 211 -0.89 -3.41 -2.58
CA LEU A 211 -1.74 -2.69 -1.64
C LEU A 211 -2.29 -3.67 -0.61
N PHE A 212 -2.59 -3.17 0.58
CA PHE A 212 -3.09 -3.99 1.68
C PHE A 212 -4.18 -3.22 2.45
N ALA A 213 -5.30 -3.88 2.75
CA ALA A 213 -6.40 -3.29 3.51
C ALA A 213 -7.03 -4.29 4.47
N PHE A 214 -7.73 -3.76 5.47
CA PHE A 214 -8.44 -4.52 6.50
C PHE A 214 -9.92 -4.19 6.46
N ASN A 215 -10.76 -5.14 6.86
CA ASN A 215 -12.23 -5.00 6.92
C ASN A 215 -12.80 -4.36 5.64
N THR A 216 -12.30 -4.83 4.49
CA THR A 216 -12.53 -4.18 3.20
C THR A 216 -13.37 -5.05 2.28
N LYS A 217 -13.90 -4.41 1.25
CA LYS A 217 -14.54 -5.09 0.14
C LYS A 217 -13.65 -4.99 -1.09
N PRO A 218 -13.70 -5.98 -1.99
CA PRO A 218 -12.91 -5.98 -3.21
C PRO A 218 -12.98 -4.63 -3.93
N GLU A 219 -14.18 -4.12 -4.21
CA GLU A 219 -14.43 -2.87 -4.94
C GLU A 219 -13.68 -1.65 -4.37
N LYS A 220 -13.48 -1.57 -3.05
CA LYS A 220 -12.80 -0.41 -2.42
C LYS A 220 -11.32 -0.33 -2.78
N LEU A 221 -10.64 -1.47 -2.87
CA LEU A 221 -9.23 -1.52 -3.26
C LEU A 221 -9.05 -1.26 -4.77
N PHE A 222 -10.02 -1.65 -5.60
CA PHE A 222 -9.97 -1.45 -7.05
C PHE A 222 -10.31 -0.04 -7.51
N HIS A 223 -11.18 0.67 -6.80
CA HIS A 223 -11.59 2.01 -7.20
C HIS A 223 -10.47 3.06 -7.06
N LYS A 224 -9.35 2.71 -6.42
CA LYS A 224 -8.17 3.57 -6.34
C LYS A 224 -7.47 3.72 -7.69
N LYS A 225 -6.89 4.91 -7.91
CA LYS A 225 -6.59 5.47 -9.24
C LYS A 225 -5.62 4.61 -10.07
N PHE A 226 -4.83 3.75 -9.45
CA PHE A 226 -3.82 2.91 -10.11
C PHE A 226 -4.38 1.93 -11.16
N VAL A 227 -5.52 1.28 -10.87
CA VAL A 227 -6.15 0.33 -11.82
C VAL A 227 -6.68 1.06 -13.06
N ARG A 228 -6.96 2.37 -12.95
CA ARG A 228 -7.56 3.17 -14.04
C ARG A 228 -6.57 3.48 -15.16
N GLN A 229 -5.26 3.38 -14.93
CA GLN A 229 -4.27 3.66 -15.97
C GLN A 229 -4.03 2.47 -16.90
N GLY A 230 -4.56 1.27 -16.60
CA GLY A 230 -4.76 0.21 -17.59
C GLY A 230 -3.50 -0.52 -18.08
N GLU A 231 -2.38 -0.44 -17.37
CA GLU A 231 -1.09 -0.96 -17.85
C GLU A 231 -0.60 -2.26 -17.18
N PHE A 232 -1.42 -2.89 -16.33
CA PHE A 232 -1.07 -4.15 -15.68
C PHE A 232 -1.58 -5.35 -16.47
N ASN A 233 -0.70 -6.32 -16.68
CA ASN A 233 -0.99 -7.54 -17.43
C ASN A 233 -1.46 -8.67 -16.53
N VAL A 234 -1.10 -8.62 -15.25
CA VAL A 234 -1.51 -9.60 -14.24
C VAL A 234 -1.85 -8.82 -12.98
N CYS A 235 -3.02 -9.06 -12.41
CA CYS A 235 -3.33 -8.58 -11.07
C CYS A 235 -4.04 -9.67 -10.27
N SER A 236 -3.81 -9.70 -8.97
CA SER A 236 -4.45 -10.59 -8.03
C SER A 236 -5.01 -9.81 -6.86
N PHE A 237 -6.25 -10.11 -6.51
CA PHE A 237 -6.87 -9.71 -5.26
C PHE A 237 -7.05 -10.94 -4.41
N GLU A 238 -6.38 -10.98 -3.28
CA GLU A 238 -6.43 -12.08 -2.33
C GLU A 238 -7.26 -11.64 -1.12
N CYS A 239 -8.24 -12.45 -0.76
CA CYS A 239 -9.16 -12.21 0.34
C CYS A 239 -8.91 -13.23 1.44
N TRP A 240 -8.82 -12.77 2.68
CA TRP A 240 -8.82 -13.63 3.85
C TRP A 240 -9.96 -13.25 4.79
N VAL A 241 -10.58 -14.28 5.37
CA VAL A 241 -11.69 -14.18 6.31
C VAL A 241 -11.31 -14.86 7.62
N GLN A 242 -11.94 -14.45 8.72
CA GLN A 242 -11.76 -15.11 10.01
C GLN A 242 -12.32 -16.54 9.96
N SER A 243 -11.51 -17.53 10.38
CA SER A 243 -11.97 -18.92 10.51
C SER A 243 -13.15 -19.01 11.49
N LEU A 244 -14.23 -19.66 11.07
CA LEU A 244 -15.41 -19.91 11.91
C LEU A 244 -15.21 -21.10 12.87
N LEU A 245 -14.09 -21.82 12.77
CA LEU A 245 -13.88 -23.09 13.48
C LEU A 245 -13.63 -22.95 14.99
N ASP A 246 -13.43 -21.74 15.51
CA ASP A 246 -13.11 -21.51 16.93
C ASP A 246 -14.35 -21.33 17.85
N ASN A 247 -15.57 -21.24 17.31
CA ASN A 247 -16.77 -20.95 18.14
C ASN A 247 -17.45 -22.19 18.77
N THR A 248 -16.88 -23.39 18.67
CA THR A 248 -17.49 -24.63 19.19
C THR A 248 -17.04 -25.06 20.57
N THR A 249 -16.31 -24.25 21.36
CA THR A 249 -15.87 -24.67 22.70
C THR A 249 -16.59 -23.97 23.87
N ASN A 250 -17.46 -24.76 24.51
CA ASN A 250 -17.69 -24.88 25.95
C ASN A 250 -18.53 -23.79 26.65
N THR A 251 -19.83 -23.78 26.38
CA THR A 251 -20.85 -23.62 27.43
C THR A 251 -21.13 -24.99 28.05
N ASN A 252 -20.29 -25.41 29.00
CA ASN A 252 -20.60 -26.46 29.97
C ASN A 252 -20.59 -25.84 31.37
#